data_AF-A0A9D8Z3Z0-F1
#
_entry.id   AF-A0A9D8Z3Z0-F1
#
_cell.length_a   1.000
_cell.length_b   1.000
_cell.length_c   1.000
_cell.angle_alpha   90.00
_cell.angle_beta   90.00
_cell.angle_gamma   90.00
#
_symmetry.space_group_name_H-M   'P 1'
#
loop_
_entity.id
_entity.type
_entity.pdbx_description
1 polymer ?
#
loop_
_entity_poly.entity_id
_entity_poly.type
_entity_poly.pdbx_seq_one_letter_code
_entity_poly.pdbx_strand_id
1 'polypeptide(L)'
;MQTESPRENTSSPVISETWELAYDVAITPFIEDYRRCLNYGNRIARGVPDFEDQHRTDIPRCAKVYRESIKASNRMMDRRGRTDQFTPEDVKRAFDTVGYIHVQRGRFIDDRFQQRRQVLAQYQATHQRSTAPLDDRTSLDLEEEAANNAED
;
A
#
# COMPACT_ATOMS: atom_id res chain seq x y z
N MET A 1 12.81 -27.92 43.71
CA MET A 1 11.63 -27.89 42.82
C MET A 1 11.27 -26.44 42.57
N GLN A 2 11.65 -25.89 41.42
CA GLN A 2 11.15 -24.61 40.93
C GLN A 2 10.60 -24.89 39.54
N THR A 3 9.29 -24.72 39.37
CA THR A 3 8.59 -24.85 38.10
C THR A 3 8.53 -23.46 37.48
N GLU A 4 9.43 -23.17 36.53
CA GLU A 4 9.31 -22.00 35.68
C GLU A 4 8.26 -22.27 34.59
N SER A 5 7.21 -21.45 34.60
CA SER A 5 6.15 -21.43 33.60
C SER A 5 6.71 -20.79 32.31
N PRO A 6 6.48 -21.36 31.11
CA PRO A 6 6.93 -20.73 29.88
C PRO A 6 6.11 -19.46 29.65
N ARG A 7 6.79 -18.30 29.54
CA ARG A 7 6.17 -17.07 29.03
C ARG A 7 5.76 -17.31 27.59
N GLU A 8 4.47 -17.22 27.31
CA GLU A 8 3.96 -17.11 25.95
C GLU A 8 4.61 -15.91 25.28
N ASN A 9 5.50 -16.19 24.33
CA ASN A 9 6.03 -15.20 23.41
C ASN A 9 4.89 -14.83 22.45
N THR A 10 4.06 -13.86 22.82
CA THR A 10 3.16 -13.17 21.89
C THR A 10 3.98 -12.25 21.01
N SER A 11 4.84 -12.84 20.18
CA SER A 11 5.39 -12.14 19.03
C SER A 11 4.23 -11.94 18.06
N SER A 12 3.54 -10.79 18.16
CA SER A 12 2.77 -10.27 17.04
C SER A 12 3.72 -10.28 15.84
N PRO A 13 3.39 -10.97 14.75
CA PRO A 13 4.29 -11.04 13.61
C PRO A 13 4.53 -9.62 13.13
N VAL A 14 5.77 -9.16 13.28
CA VAL A 14 6.28 -7.98 12.58
C VAL A 14 6.23 -8.38 11.11
N ILE A 15 5.17 -7.98 10.41
CA ILE A 15 5.07 -8.15 8.97
C ILE A 15 6.16 -7.24 8.41
N SER A 16 7.27 -7.85 8.02
CA SER A 16 8.39 -7.17 7.40
C SER A 16 7.90 -6.42 6.15
N GLU A 17 8.60 -5.37 5.75
CA GLU A 17 8.34 -4.63 4.50
C GLU A 17 8.45 -5.52 3.24
N THR A 18 8.87 -6.78 3.39
CA THR A 18 8.66 -7.81 2.37
C THR A 18 7.24 -8.34 2.47
N TRP A 19 6.49 -8.15 1.38
CA TRP A 19 5.13 -8.63 1.17
C TRP A 19 5.06 -10.17 1.05
N GLU A 20 5.72 -10.88 1.95
CA GLU A 20 5.87 -12.32 1.94
C GLU A 20 4.64 -12.96 2.56
N LEU A 21 3.77 -13.42 1.68
CA LEU A 21 2.67 -14.29 2.03
C LEU A 21 3.17 -15.73 1.95
N ALA A 22 3.47 -16.33 3.10
CA ALA A 22 3.78 -17.76 3.21
C ALA A 22 2.49 -18.54 3.49
N TYR A 23 2.22 -19.56 2.67
CA TYR A 23 1.18 -20.55 2.90
C TYR A 23 1.54 -21.85 2.21
N ASP A 24 0.79 -22.89 2.55
CA ASP A 24 0.98 -24.19 1.95
C ASP A 24 0.64 -24.25 0.45
N VAL A 25 1.55 -24.76 -0.37
CA VAL A 25 1.36 -24.87 -1.83
C VAL A 25 0.05 -25.58 -2.22
N ALA A 26 -0.47 -26.49 -1.40
CA ALA A 26 -1.73 -27.19 -1.63
C ALA A 26 -2.96 -26.26 -1.69
N ILE A 27 -2.91 -25.10 -1.02
CA ILE A 27 -4.03 -24.15 -1.00
C ILE A 27 -3.90 -23.02 -2.02
N THR A 28 -2.82 -23.03 -2.82
CA THR A 28 -2.56 -22.02 -3.88
C THR A 28 -3.77 -21.74 -4.78
N PRO A 29 -4.48 -22.75 -5.32
CA PRO A 29 -5.60 -22.48 -6.23
C PRO A 29 -6.71 -21.66 -5.55
N PHE A 30 -6.96 -21.89 -4.27
CA PHE A 30 -8.01 -21.20 -3.52
C PHE A 30 -7.60 -19.77 -3.13
N ILE A 31 -6.30 -19.56 -2.87
CA ILE A 31 -5.73 -18.22 -2.68
C ILE A 31 -5.85 -17.41 -3.99
N GLU A 32 -5.58 -18.03 -5.13
CA GLU A 32 -5.71 -17.40 -6.45
C GLU A 32 -7.16 -17.01 -6.76
N ASP A 33 -8.13 -17.85 -6.42
CA ASP A 33 -9.55 -17.52 -6.57
C ASP A 33 -9.94 -16.28 -5.77
N TYR A 34 -9.48 -16.18 -4.52
CA TYR A 34 -9.74 -15.01 -3.69
C TYR A 34 -9.04 -13.76 -4.24
N ARG A 35 -7.76 -13.87 -4.62
CA ARG A 35 -7.00 -12.78 -5.26
C ARG A 35 -7.67 -12.30 -6.54
N ARG A 36 -8.17 -13.22 -7.37
CA ARG A 36 -8.88 -12.91 -8.61
C ARG A 36 -10.16 -12.14 -8.32
N CYS A 37 -10.92 -12.54 -7.30
CA CYS A 37 -12.08 -11.78 -6.87
C CYS A 37 -11.69 -10.36 -6.47
N LEU A 38 -10.67 -10.21 -5.61
CA LEU A 38 -10.21 -8.90 -5.12
C LEU A 38 -9.74 -7.97 -6.25
N ASN A 39 -9.03 -8.51 -7.24
CA ASN A 39 -8.49 -7.74 -8.37
C ASN A 39 -9.51 -7.46 -9.49
N TYR A 40 -10.74 -7.99 -9.38
CA TYR A 40 -11.76 -7.79 -10.41
C TYR A 40 -12.29 -6.34 -10.48
N GLY A 41 -12.18 -5.58 -9.38
CA GLY A 41 -12.72 -4.22 -9.31
C GLY A 41 -11.95 -3.24 -10.20
N ASN A 42 -12.66 -2.50 -11.04
CA ASN A 42 -12.07 -1.36 -11.75
C ASN A 42 -11.66 -0.27 -10.74
N ARG A 43 -10.50 0.34 -10.94
CA ARG A 43 -10.02 1.47 -10.15
C ARG A 43 -10.28 2.77 -10.89
N ILE A 44 -10.76 3.79 -10.19
CA ILE A 44 -11.08 5.10 -10.76
C ILE A 44 -10.07 6.11 -10.22
N ALA A 45 -9.21 6.64 -11.08
CA ALA A 45 -8.28 7.70 -10.72
C ALA A 45 -9.00 9.06 -10.80
N ARG A 46 -9.49 9.56 -9.66
CA ARG A 46 -10.23 10.85 -9.58
C ARG A 46 -9.35 12.06 -9.25
N GLY A 47 -8.02 11.88 -9.18
CA GLY A 47 -7.10 12.93 -8.73
C GLY A 47 -7.11 13.14 -7.21
N VAL A 48 -7.64 12.18 -6.45
CA VAL A 48 -7.58 12.13 -4.98
C VAL A 48 -6.96 10.80 -4.54
N PRO A 49 -6.30 10.75 -3.36
CA PRO A 49 -5.74 9.53 -2.81
C PRO A 49 -6.84 8.70 -2.12
N ASP A 50 -7.65 7.99 -2.89
CA ASP A 50 -8.76 7.16 -2.41
C ASP A 50 -8.62 5.68 -2.82
N PHE A 51 -7.43 5.24 -3.24
CA PHE A 51 -7.21 3.86 -3.68
C PHE A 51 -7.32 2.86 -2.54
N GLU A 52 -6.89 3.18 -1.32
CA GLU A 52 -7.07 2.35 -0.14
C GLU A 52 -8.55 2.02 0.07
N ASP A 53 -9.41 3.04 0.01
CA ASP A 53 -10.85 2.87 0.17
C ASP A 53 -11.45 2.06 -0.98
N GLN A 54 -11.05 2.33 -2.22
CA GLN A 54 -11.47 1.51 -3.37
C GLN A 54 -11.10 0.03 -3.15
N HIS A 55 -9.90 -0.29 -2.67
CA HIS A 55 -9.50 -1.67 -2.37
C HIS A 55 -10.27 -2.25 -1.19
N ARG A 56 -10.55 -1.45 -0.16
CA ARG A 56 -11.34 -1.86 1.02
C ARG A 56 -12.76 -2.27 0.64
N THR A 57 -13.37 -1.66 -0.38
CA THR A 57 -14.71 -2.07 -0.87
C THR A 57 -14.74 -3.47 -1.47
N ASP A 58 -13.61 -4.02 -1.92
CA ASP A 58 -13.55 -5.38 -2.46
C ASP A 58 -13.69 -6.45 -1.38
N ILE A 59 -13.30 -6.16 -0.14
CA ILE A 59 -13.34 -7.12 0.98
C ILE A 59 -14.77 -7.64 1.21
N PRO A 60 -15.79 -6.80 1.45
CA PRO A 60 -17.17 -7.26 1.60
C PRO A 60 -17.73 -7.87 0.30
N ARG A 61 -17.36 -7.33 -0.88
CA ARG A 61 -17.78 -7.87 -2.18
C ARG A 61 -17.33 -9.33 -2.37
N CYS A 62 -16.12 -9.65 -1.92
CA CYS A 62 -15.50 -10.97 -2.06
C CYS A 62 -15.73 -11.90 -0.86
N ALA A 63 -16.57 -11.53 0.10
CA ALA A 63 -16.80 -12.32 1.32
C ALA A 63 -17.30 -13.75 1.05
N LYS A 64 -18.09 -13.95 -0.02
CA LYS A 64 -18.52 -15.29 -0.44
C LYS A 64 -17.34 -16.15 -0.88
N VAL A 65 -16.51 -15.64 -1.81
CA VAL A 65 -15.32 -16.33 -2.31
C VAL A 65 -14.36 -16.64 -1.17
N TYR A 66 -14.12 -15.68 -0.28
CA TYR A 66 -13.30 -15.88 0.93
C TYR A 66 -13.76 -17.10 1.74
N ARG A 67 -15.05 -17.19 2.09
CA ARG A 67 -15.60 -18.31 2.89
C ARG A 67 -15.52 -19.65 2.15
N GLU A 68 -15.85 -19.64 0.86
CA GLU A 68 -15.82 -20.86 0.03
C GLU A 68 -14.40 -21.38 -0.17
N SER A 69 -13.44 -20.49 -0.42
CA SER A 69 -12.03 -20.82 -0.58
C SER A 69 -11.39 -21.32 0.72
N ILE A 70 -11.71 -20.75 1.88
CA ILE A 70 -11.25 -21.29 3.18
C ILE A 70 -11.80 -22.70 3.39
N LYS A 71 -13.10 -22.91 3.17
CA LYS A 71 -13.71 -24.23 3.32
C LYS A 71 -13.07 -25.25 2.38
N ALA A 72 -12.79 -24.87 1.13
CA ALA A 72 -12.14 -25.73 0.15
C ALA A 72 -10.67 -26.03 0.51
N SER A 73 -9.94 -25.04 1.00
CA SER A 73 -8.57 -25.17 1.50
C SER A 73 -8.48 -26.15 2.66
N ASN A 74 -9.35 -26.01 3.66
CA ASN A 74 -9.38 -26.94 4.81
C ASN A 74 -9.68 -28.37 4.38
N ARG A 75 -10.63 -28.57 3.44
CA ARG A 75 -10.88 -29.90 2.86
C ARG A 75 -9.67 -30.44 2.08
N MET A 76 -8.90 -29.58 1.41
CA MET A 76 -7.69 -29.99 0.71
C MET A 76 -6.60 -30.43 1.68
N MET A 77 -6.41 -29.70 2.78
CA MET A 77 -5.43 -30.05 3.82
C MET A 77 -5.79 -31.38 4.50
N ASP A 78 -7.07 -31.56 4.83
CA ASP A 78 -7.61 -32.82 5.37
C ASP A 78 -7.38 -34.00 4.43
N ARG A 79 -7.78 -33.88 3.15
CA ARG A 79 -7.58 -34.94 2.14
C ARG A 79 -6.11 -35.32 1.94
N ARG A 80 -5.18 -34.39 2.19
CA ARG A 80 -3.74 -34.64 2.07
C ARG A 80 -3.09 -35.09 3.38
N GLY A 81 -3.84 -35.19 4.48
CA GLY A 81 -3.30 -35.53 5.80
C GLY A 81 -2.32 -34.48 6.35
N ARG A 82 -2.58 -33.19 6.07
CA ARG A 82 -1.67 -32.08 6.40
C ARG A 82 -2.26 -31.08 7.38
N THR A 83 -3.34 -31.44 8.06
CA THR A 83 -4.04 -30.60 9.05
C THR A 83 -3.13 -30.18 10.22
N ASP A 84 -2.13 -31.01 10.55
CA ASP A 84 -1.19 -30.74 11.63
C ASP A 84 -0.04 -29.82 11.20
N GLN A 85 0.22 -29.74 9.88
CA GLN A 85 1.27 -28.87 9.31
C GLN A 85 0.74 -27.47 8.99
N PHE A 86 -0.55 -27.37 8.66
CA PHE A 86 -1.20 -26.11 8.32
C PHE A 86 -2.66 -26.19 8.79
N THR A 87 -2.91 -25.58 9.94
CA THR A 87 -4.18 -25.73 10.64
C THR A 87 -5.29 -24.91 9.96
N PRO A 88 -6.57 -25.16 10.29
CA PRO A 88 -7.66 -24.29 9.84
C PRO A 88 -7.45 -22.80 10.18
N GLU A 89 -6.82 -22.50 11.32
CA GLU A 89 -6.47 -21.14 11.73
C GLU A 89 -5.38 -20.56 10.83
N ASP A 90 -4.38 -21.36 10.44
CA ASP A 90 -3.32 -20.91 9.51
C ASP A 90 -3.85 -20.67 8.10
N VAL A 91 -4.78 -21.53 7.64
CA VAL A 91 -5.53 -21.29 6.42
C VAL A 91 -6.25 -19.95 6.51
N LYS A 92 -7.04 -19.72 7.55
CA LYS A 92 -7.76 -18.44 7.72
C LYS A 92 -6.79 -17.26 7.71
N ARG A 93 -5.67 -17.37 8.45
CA ARG A 93 -4.64 -16.33 8.54
C ARG A 93 -4.03 -16.01 7.17
N ALA A 94 -3.80 -17.01 6.32
CA ALA A 94 -3.31 -16.80 4.96
C ALA A 94 -4.30 -15.96 4.13
N PHE A 95 -5.59 -16.25 4.20
CA PHE A 95 -6.62 -15.47 3.50
C PHE A 95 -6.78 -14.05 4.07
N ASP A 96 -6.70 -13.89 5.39
CA ASP A 96 -6.72 -12.58 6.04
C ASP A 96 -5.54 -11.72 5.59
N THR A 97 -4.33 -12.31 5.52
CA THR A 97 -3.13 -11.64 5.03
C THR A 97 -3.27 -11.25 3.56
N VAL A 98 -3.90 -12.06 2.71
CA VAL A 98 -4.20 -11.68 1.31
C VAL A 98 -5.08 -10.42 1.27
N GLY A 99 -6.16 -10.39 2.07
CA GLY A 99 -7.06 -9.23 2.15
C GLY A 99 -6.35 -7.98 2.69
N TYR A 100 -5.50 -8.14 3.70
CA TYR A 100 -4.68 -7.06 4.23
C TYR A 100 -3.72 -6.49 3.17
N ILE A 101 -2.98 -7.36 2.48
CA ILE A 101 -2.06 -6.98 1.40
C ILE A 101 -2.81 -6.23 0.30
N HIS A 102 -4.01 -6.67 -0.06
CA HIS A 102 -4.84 -5.99 -1.06
C HIS A 102 -5.13 -4.53 -0.68
N VAL A 103 -5.51 -4.27 0.57
CA VAL A 103 -5.77 -2.91 1.05
C VAL A 103 -4.49 -2.08 1.13
N GLN A 104 -3.40 -2.65 1.64
CA GLN A 104 -2.11 -1.94 1.74
C GLN A 104 -1.57 -1.54 0.36
N ARG A 105 -1.86 -2.30 -0.71
CA ARG A 105 -1.51 -1.89 -2.09
C ARG A 105 -2.21 -0.59 -2.49
N GLY A 106 -3.48 -0.42 -2.11
CA GLY A 106 -4.21 0.83 -2.31
C GLY A 106 -3.56 1.99 -1.53
N ARG A 107 -3.26 1.77 -0.24
CA ARG A 107 -2.58 2.75 0.60
C ARG A 107 -1.22 3.18 0.03
N PHE A 108 -0.43 2.22 -0.47
CA PHE A 108 0.85 2.52 -1.10
C PHE A 108 0.70 3.47 -2.30
N ILE A 109 -0.34 3.29 -3.11
CA ILE A 109 -0.63 4.19 -4.24
C ILE A 109 -1.00 5.58 -3.72
N ASP A 110 -1.82 5.66 -2.68
CA ASP A 110 -2.24 6.91 -2.04
C ASP A 110 -1.04 7.69 -1.47
N ASP A 111 -0.14 7.01 -0.76
CA ASP A 111 1.08 7.61 -0.21
C ASP A 111 1.97 8.19 -1.32
N ARG A 112 2.14 7.45 -2.42
CA ARG A 112 2.92 7.92 -3.59
C ARG A 112 2.24 9.09 -4.30
N PHE A 113 0.91 9.08 -4.37
CA PHE A 113 0.14 10.19 -4.91
C PHE A 113 0.33 11.48 -4.08
N GLN A 114 0.24 11.36 -2.76
CA GLN A 114 0.46 12.47 -1.84
C GLN A 114 1.90 13.01 -1.90
N GLN A 115 2.89 12.13 -1.91
CA GLN A 115 4.30 12.49 -2.06
C GLN A 115 4.52 13.31 -3.34
N ARG A 116 3.97 12.85 -4.47
CA ARG A 116 4.09 13.56 -5.76
C ARG A 116 3.44 14.95 -5.70
N ARG A 117 2.28 15.09 -5.06
CA ARG A 117 1.61 16.40 -4.89
C ARG A 117 2.44 17.37 -4.07
N GLN A 118 3.07 16.90 -2.99
CA GLN A 118 3.94 17.73 -2.16
C GLN A 118 5.15 18.25 -2.94
N VAL A 119 5.81 17.38 -3.71
CA VAL A 119 6.95 17.76 -4.57
C VAL A 119 6.54 18.81 -5.61
N LEU A 120 5.37 18.62 -6.26
CA LEU A 120 4.87 19.58 -7.24
C LEU A 120 4.52 20.94 -6.61
N ALA A 121 3.92 20.94 -5.42
CA ALA A 121 3.61 22.16 -4.70
C ALA A 121 4.89 22.93 -4.30
N GLN A 122 5.93 22.22 -3.83
CA GLN A 122 7.23 22.81 -3.53
C GLN A 122 7.89 23.40 -4.79
N TYR A 123 7.88 22.65 -5.89
CA TYR A 123 8.41 23.13 -7.17
C TYR A 123 7.72 24.43 -7.61
N GLN A 124 6.39 24.47 -7.56
CA GLN A 124 5.60 25.66 -7.89
C GLN A 124 5.94 26.84 -6.98
N ALA A 125 6.02 26.64 -5.66
CA ALA A 125 6.36 27.70 -4.72
C ALA A 125 7.77 28.28 -4.99
N THR A 126 8.76 27.44 -5.29
CA THR A 126 10.13 27.89 -5.55
C THR A 126 10.24 28.61 -6.91
N HIS A 127 9.56 28.12 -7.95
CA HIS A 127 9.70 28.67 -9.30
C HIS A 127 8.76 29.85 -9.58
N GLN A 128 7.56 29.90 -8.96
CA GLN A 128 6.71 31.10 -9.02
C GLN A 128 7.36 32.30 -8.30
N ARG A 129 8.14 32.04 -7.24
CA ARG A 129 8.94 33.08 -6.58
C ARG A 129 10.08 33.61 -7.46
N SER A 130 10.59 32.77 -8.36
CA SER A 130 11.62 33.14 -9.35
C SER A 130 11.04 33.93 -10.53
N THR A 131 9.76 33.75 -10.86
CA THR A 131 9.05 34.49 -11.91
C THR A 131 8.22 35.66 -11.40
N ALA A 132 8.30 35.98 -10.10
CA ALA A 132 7.74 37.23 -9.59
C ALA A 132 8.46 38.37 -10.32
N PRO A 133 7.76 39.39 -10.84
CA PRO A 133 8.42 40.54 -11.44
C PRO A 133 9.44 41.08 -10.44
N LEU A 134 10.65 41.40 -10.91
CA LEU A 134 11.56 42.25 -10.15
C LEU A 134 10.75 43.48 -9.72
N ASP A 135 10.74 43.78 -8.42
CA ASP A 135 10.05 44.96 -7.90
C ASP A 135 10.59 46.18 -8.66
N ASP A 136 9.75 47.18 -8.97
CA ASP A 136 10.04 48.27 -9.92
C ASP A 136 11.36 49.01 -9.62
N ARG A 137 11.79 48.98 -8.35
CA ARG A 137 13.08 49.52 -7.87
C ARG A 137 14.28 48.76 -8.43
N THR A 138 14.21 47.43 -8.49
CA THR A 138 15.31 46.56 -8.96
C THR A 138 15.58 46.69 -10.46
N SER A 139 14.55 47.02 -11.25
CA SER A 139 14.70 47.28 -12.70
C SER A 139 15.40 48.60 -12.98
N LEU A 140 15.11 49.65 -12.21
CA LEU A 140 15.79 50.94 -12.33
C LEU A 140 17.27 50.85 -11.94
N ASP A 141 17.58 50.11 -10.88
CA ASP A 141 18.96 49.90 -10.44
C ASP A 141 19.81 49.15 -11.49
N LEU A 142 19.21 48.19 -12.22
CA LEU A 142 19.88 47.43 -13.29
C LEU A 142 20.04 48.24 -14.58
N GLU A 143 19.11 49.15 -14.88
CA GLU A 143 19.20 50.07 -16.03
C GLU A 143 20.27 51.16 -15.79
N GLU A 144 20.38 51.66 -14.55
CA GLU A 144 21.41 52.63 -14.15
C GLU A 144 22.82 52.00 -14.16
N GLU A 145 22.96 50.75 -13.71
CA GLU A 145 24.24 50.02 -13.75
C GLU A 145 24.68 49.70 -15.20
N ALA A 146 23.73 49.45 -16.12
CA ALA A 146 24.03 49.24 -17.53
C ALA A 146 24.45 50.53 -18.26
N ALA A 147 23.86 51.68 -17.89
CA ALA A 147 24.23 52.98 -18.46
C ALA A 147 25.65 53.42 -18.06
N ASN A 148 26.05 53.18 -16.80
CA ASN A 148 27.36 53.57 -16.29
C ASN A 148 28.52 52.71 -16.81
N ASN A 149 28.25 51.51 -17.33
CA ASN A 149 29.26 50.59 -17.89
C ASN A 149 29.42 50.71 -19.42
N ALA A 150 28.65 51.59 -20.07
CA ALA A 150 28.69 51.80 -21.53
C ALA A 150 29.51 53.03 -21.95
N GLU A 151 30.03 53.81 -20.99
CA GLU A 151 30.80 55.04 -21.24
C GLU A 151 32.33 54.91 -20.99
N ASP A 152 32.87 53.70 -20.80
CA ASP A 152 34.33 53.42 -20.71
C ASP A 152 34.87 52.70 -21.96
#